data_AF-A0A8J8SHK6-F1
#
_entry.id   AF-A0A8J8SHK6-F1
#
_cell.length_a   1.000
_cell.length_b   1.000
_cell.length_c   1.000
_cell.angle_alpha   90.00
_cell.angle_beta   90.00
_cell.angle_gamma   90.00
#
_symmetry.space_group_name_H-M   'P 1'
#
loop_
_entity.id
_entity.type
_entity.pdbx_description
1 polymer ?
#
loop_
_entity_poly.entity_id
_entity_poly.type
_entity_poly.pdbx_seq_one_letter_code
_entity_poly.pdbx_strand_id
1 'polypeptide(L)' 'MKSKIELSKEKQDVIKGLIKEFFLEERDEEIGDLAAILLMEFILQEVGPVIYNQAIGDCIKSMTEKVDELYGLEI' A
#
# COMPACT_ATOMS: atom_id res chain seq x y z
N MET A 1 3.03 16.18 -6.52
CA MET A 1 3.79 15.80 -5.32
C MET A 1 3.74 14.28 -5.20
N LYS A 2 4.84 13.55 -5.44
CA LYS A 2 4.92 12.14 -5.02
C LYS A 2 5.14 12.17 -3.50
N SER A 3 4.07 12.10 -2.72
CA SER A 3 4.20 11.93 -1.27
C SER A 3 4.80 10.54 -1.05
N LYS A 4 6.06 10.50 -0.61
CA LYS A 4 6.74 9.25 -0.28
C LYS A 4 5.95 8.57 0.84
N ILE A 5 5.56 7.32 0.63
CA ILE A 5 4.89 6.55 1.68
C ILE A 5 5.96 6.18 2.70
N GLU A 6 5.85 6.75 3.91
CA GLU A 6 6.78 6.50 5.00
C GLU A 6 6.16 5.54 6.01
N LEU A 7 6.90 4.49 6.35
CA LEU A 7 6.52 3.48 7.33
C LEU A 7 7.38 3.61 8.58
N SER A 8 6.81 3.35 9.75
CA SER A 8 7.58 3.21 10.99
C SER A 8 8.57 2.05 10.89
N LYS A 9 9.66 2.12 11.67
CA LYS A 9 10.68 1.04 11.70
C LYS A 9 10.07 -0.33 12.00
N GLU A 10 9.16 -0.39 12.98
CA GLU A 10 8.44 -1.63 13.32
C GLU A 10 7.69 -2.22 12.12
N LYS A 11 6.97 -1.39 11.35
CA LYS A 11 6.26 -1.85 10.14
C LYS A 11 7.23 -2.32 9.07
N GLN A 12 8.36 -1.62 8.90
CA GLN A 12 9.40 -2.03 7.95
C GLN A 12 10.00 -3.39 8.33
N ASP A 13 10.26 -3.62 9.62
CA ASP A 13 10.80 -4.90 10.11
C ASP A 13 9.82 -6.05 9.87
N VAL A 14 8.53 -5.83 10.14
CA VAL A 14 7.48 -6.81 9.83
C VAL A 14 7.42 -7.11 8.33
N ILE A 15 7.41 -6.09 7.47
CA ILE A 15 7.30 -6.27 6.02
C ILE A 15 8.54 -6.99 5.46
N LYS A 16 9.74 -6.66 5.91
CA LYS A 16 10.95 -7.40 5.52
C LYS A 16 10.86 -8.87 5.89
N GLY A 17 10.33 -9.18 7.08
CA GLY A 17 10.06 -10.56 7.51
C GLY A 17 9.13 -11.29 6.54
N LEU A 18 7.99 -10.66 6.21
CA LEU A 18 7.02 -11.21 5.26
C LEU A 18 7.61 -11.42 3.86
N ILE A 19 8.44 -10.49 3.39
CA ILE A 19 9.13 -10.62 2.09
C ILE A 19 10.09 -11.81 2.12
N LYS A 20 10.88 -11.97 3.19
CA LYS A 20 11.78 -13.11 3.34
C LYS A 20 11.03 -14.44 3.38
N GLU A 21 9.94 -14.50 4.15
CA GLU A 21 9.07 -15.67 4.27
C GLU A 21 8.47 -16.06 2.92
N PHE A 22 7.93 -15.09 2.16
CA PHE A 22 7.41 -15.33 0.83
C PHE A 22 8.45 -15.92 -0.13
N PHE A 23 9.69 -15.40 -0.13
CA PHE A 23 10.75 -15.93 -1.00
C PHE A 23 11.16 -17.35 -0.59
N LEU A 24 11.20 -17.64 0.71
CA LEU A 24 11.50 -18.99 1.18
C LEU A 24 10.38 -19.96 0.79
N GLU A 25 9.12 -19.61 1.05
CA GLU A 25 7.98 -20.51 0.83
C GLU A 25 7.65 -20.72 -0.65
N GLU A 26 7.63 -19.65 -1.44
CA GLU A 26 7.17 -19.71 -2.83
C GLU A 26 8.31 -19.96 -3.83
N ARG A 27 9.57 -19.75 -3.41
CA ARG A 27 10.73 -19.82 -4.32
C ARG A 27 11.88 -20.68 -3.80
N ASP A 28 11.76 -21.26 -2.60
CA ASP A 28 12.84 -22.00 -1.92
C ASP A 28 14.15 -21.19 -1.86
N GLU A 29 14.00 -19.86 -1.69
CA GLU A 29 15.09 -18.88 -1.79
C GLU A 29 15.22 -18.09 -0.48
N GLU A 30 16.30 -18.31 0.28
CA GLU A 30 16.62 -17.48 1.45
C GLU A 30 17.25 -16.14 1.01
N ILE A 31 16.59 -15.03 1.33
CA ILE A 31 17.10 -13.68 1.06
C ILE A 31 17.49 -12.93 2.34
N GLY A 32 18.56 -12.15 2.26
CA GLY A 32 19.04 -11.31 3.37
C GLY A 32 18.23 -10.03 3.58
N ASP A 33 18.49 -9.32 4.68
CA ASP A 33 17.80 -8.05 4.99
C ASP A 33 17.96 -6.99 3.90
N LEU A 34 19.14 -6.89 3.29
CA LEU A 34 19.39 -5.90 2.25
C LEU A 34 18.47 -6.12 1.03
N ALA A 35 18.33 -7.37 0.58
CA ALA A 35 17.46 -7.71 -0.54
C ALA A 35 15.98 -7.42 -0.20
N ALA A 36 15.54 -7.80 1.01
CA ALA A 36 14.19 -7.52 1.48
C ALA A 36 13.91 -6.00 1.58
N ILE A 37 14.89 -5.20 2.05
CA ILE A 37 14.78 -3.73 2.10
C ILE A 37 14.64 -3.16 0.70
N LEU A 38 15.51 -3.54 -0.24
CA LEU A 38 15.47 -3.00 -1.60
C LEU A 38 14.15 -3.30 -2.29
N LEU A 39 13.61 -4.52 -2.12
CA LEU A 39 12.31 -4.89 -2.66
C LEU A 39 11.17 -4.11 -1.99
N MET A 40 11.19 -3.98 -0.66
CA MET A 40 10.22 -3.16 0.07
C MET A 40 10.24 -1.70 -0.41
N GLU A 41 11.42 -1.11 -0.56
CA GLU A 41 11.58 0.27 -1.05
C GLU A 41 11.05 0.44 -2.47
N PHE A 42 11.33 -0.51 -3.36
CA PHE A 42 10.77 -0.52 -4.71
C PHE A 42 9.23 -0.54 -4.69
N ILE A 43 8.64 -1.43 -3.89
CA ILE A 43 7.18 -1.53 -3.74
C ILE A 43 6.62 -0.20 -3.24
N LEU A 44 7.21 0.39 -2.20
CA LEU A 44 6.73 1.66 -1.62
C LEU A 44 6.86 2.84 -2.58
N GLN A 45 7.87 2.86 -3.45
CA GLN A 45 8.12 3.97 -4.39
C GLN A 45 7.28 3.87 -5.66
N GLU A 46 7.15 2.67 -6.21
CA GLU A 46 6.55 2.47 -7.53
C GLU A 46 5.11 1.95 -7.46
N VAL A 47 4.82 1.00 -6.56
CA VAL A 47 3.49 0.37 -6.45
C VAL A 47 2.61 1.11 -5.44
N GLY A 48 3.18 1.52 -4.31
CA GLY A 48 2.48 2.16 -3.21
C GLY A 48 1.63 3.37 -3.63
N PRO A 49 2.16 4.34 -4.39
CA PRO A 49 1.39 5.51 -4.81
C PRO A 49 0.19 5.16 -5.71
N VAL A 50 0.31 4.11 -6.54
CA VAL A 50 -0.78 3.66 -7.42
C VAL A 50 -1.95 3.15 -6.56
N ILE A 51 -1.66 2.26 -5.61
CA ILE A 51 -2.67 1.70 -4.69
C ILE A 51 -3.27 2.81 -3.83
N TYR A 52 -2.44 3.70 -3.27
CA TYR A 52 -2.91 4.77 -2.39
C TYR A 52 -3.83 5.76 -3.12
N ASN A 53 -3.49 6.15 -4.35
CA ASN A 53 -4.33 7.02 -5.16
C ASN A 53 -5.65 6.36 -5.55
N GLN A 54 -5.63 5.06 -5.88
CA GLN A 54 -6.85 4.30 -6.13
C GLN A 54 -7.75 4.29 -4.89
N ALA A 55 -7.18 4.00 -3.71
CA ALA A 55 -7.93 4.00 -2.46
C ALA A 55 -8.56 5.36 -2.14
N ILE A 56 -7.85 6.48 -2.41
CA ILE A 56 -8.43 7.82 -2.30
C ILE A 56 -9.60 8.00 -3.29
N GLY A 57 -9.44 7.58 -4.54
CA GLY A 57 -10.51 7.63 -5.54
C GLY A 57 -11.76 6.86 -5.11
N ASP A 58 -11.58 5.66 -4.56
CA ASP A 58 -12.67 4.82 -4.06
C ASP A 58 -13.39 5.49 -2.87
N CYS A 59 -12.65 6.09 -1.95
CA CYS A 59 -13.20 6.87 -0.84
C CYS A 59 -14.00 8.08 -1.34
N ILE A 60 -13.47 8.83 -2.31
CA ILE A 60 -14.17 9.99 -2.89
C ILE A 60 -15.48 9.52 -3.52
N LYS A 61 -15.43 8.46 -4.34
CA LYS A 61 -16.61 7.91 -5.00
C LYS A 61 -17.70 7.52 -3.99
N SER A 62 -17.32 6.78 -2.95
CA SER A 62 -18.28 6.36 -1.91
C SER A 62 -18.89 7.55 -1.16
N MET A 63 -18.12 8.62 -0.93
CA MET A 63 -18.67 9.83 -0.30
C MET A 63 -19.55 10.62 -1.24
N THR A 64 -19.20 10.73 -2.52
CA THR A 64 -20.04 11.38 -3.55
C THR A 64 -21.38 10.67 -3.68
N GLU A 65 -21.40 9.34 -3.73
CA GLU A 65 -22.66 8.56 -3.78
C GLU A 65 -23.57 8.89 -2.59
N LYS A 66 -23.03 8.97 -1.37
CA LYS A 66 -23.79 9.37 -0.17
C LYS A 66 -24.30 10.80 -0.25
N VAL A 67 -23.52 11.71 -0.81
CA VAL A 67 -23.93 13.11 -0.99
C VAL A 67 -25.05 13.22 -2.02
N ASP A 68 -24.96 12.48 -3.13
CA ASP A 68 -25.99 12.44 -4.16
C ASP A 68 -27.31 11.86 -3.61
N GLU A 69 -27.25 10.83 -2.76
CA GLU A 69 -28.42 10.31 -2.03
C GLU A 69 -29.11 11.41 -1.20
N LEU A 70 -28.34 12.27 -0.52
CA LEU A 70 -28.90 13.37 0.28
C LEU A 70 -29.56 14.44 -0.61
N TYR A 71 -28.95 14.79 -1.74
CA TYR A 71 -29.56 15.74 -2.69
C TYR A 71 -30.88 15.23 -3.26
N GLY A 72 -31.03 13.91 -3.45
CA GLY A 72 -32.29 13.30 -3.87
C GLY A 72 -33.45 13.45 -2.87
N LEU A 73 -33.16 13.85 -1.62
CA LEU A 73 -34.17 14.09 -0.57
C LEU A 73 -34.56 15.56 -0.44
N GLU A 74 -33.94 16.47 -1.18
CA GLU A 74 -34.27 17.90 -1.18
C GLU A 74 -35.62 18.12 -1.91
N ILE A 75 -36.57 18.83 -1.27
CA ILE A 75 -37.93 19.13 -1.79
C ILE A 75 -37.95 20.49 -2.47
#